data_AF-J7TWM4-F1
#
_entry.id   AF-J7TWM4-F1
#
_cell.length_a   1.000
_cell.length_b   1.000
_cell.length_c   1.000
_cell.angle_alpha   90.00
_cell.angle_beta   90.00
_cell.angle_gamma   90.00
#
_symmetry.space_group_name_H-M   'P 1'
#
loop_
_entity.id
_entity.type
_entity.pdbx_description
1 polymer ?
#
loop_
_entity_poly.entity_id
_entity_poly.type
_entity_poly.pdbx_seq_one_letter_code
_entity_poly.pdbx_strand_id
1 'polypeptide(L)' 'MPLDQQALIAQLKDSNPRFAALYLKHHQLNNEIAELEGPNGAGYNDNVVRLKKEKLHVKDEMQRILTECQ' A
#
# COMPACT_ATOMS: atom_id res chain seq x y z
N MET A 1 6.74 -5.07 -18.84
CA MET A 1 7.43 -5.58 -17.64
C MET A 1 7.02 -4.72 -16.44
N PRO A 2 6.22 -5.23 -15.48
CA PRO A 2 5.66 -4.44 -14.38
C PRO A 2 6.58 -4.32 -13.14
N LEU A 3 7.91 -4.28 -13.31
CA LEU A 3 8.89 -4.36 -12.19
C LEU A 3 9.36 -3.00 -11.65
N ASP A 4 9.04 -1.89 -12.30
CA ASP A 4 9.59 -0.57 -11.94
C ASP A 4 9.09 -0.08 -10.57
N GLN A 5 7.83 -0.38 -10.24
CA GLN A 5 7.22 0.07 -8.98
C GLN A 5 7.87 -0.60 -7.78
N GLN A 6 8.10 -1.92 -7.84
CA GLN A 6 8.72 -2.66 -6.75
C GLN A 6 10.18 -2.23 -6.50
N ALA A 7 10.94 -1.91 -7.55
CA ALA A 7 12.32 -1.47 -7.41
C ALA A 7 12.42 -0.09 -6.74
N LEU A 8 11.58 0.86 -7.15
CA LEU A 8 11.54 2.20 -6.57
C LEU A 8 11.12 2.16 -5.10
N ILE A 9 10.10 1.34 -4.82
CA ILE A 9 9.65 1.07 -3.46
C ILE A 9 10.75 0.45 -2.63
N ALA A 10 11.49 -0.54 -3.15
CA ALA A 10 12.56 -1.21 -2.42
C ALA A 10 13.68 -0.23 -2.04
N GLN A 11 14.05 0.68 -2.94
CA GLN A 11 15.00 1.77 -2.62
C GLN A 11 14.46 2.72 -1.54
N LEU A 12 13.20 3.15 -1.65
CA LEU A 12 12.55 3.98 -0.63
C LEU A 12 12.43 3.25 0.72
N LYS A 13 12.21 1.94 0.68
CA LYS A 13 12.15 1.05 1.85
C LYS A 13 13.48 1.02 2.59
N ASP A 14 14.57 0.91 1.85
CA ASP A 14 15.93 0.82 2.37
C ASP A 14 16.41 2.16 2.94
N SER A 15 16.08 3.25 2.24
CA SER A 15 16.43 4.62 2.65
C SER A 15 15.58 5.14 3.81
N ASN A 16 14.35 4.65 4.01
CA ASN A 16 13.43 5.16 5.03
C ASN A 16 12.73 4.02 5.81
N PRO A 17 13.13 3.74 7.07
CA PRO A 17 12.51 2.68 7.87
C PRO A 17 11.02 2.96 8.21
N ARG A 18 10.59 4.23 8.24
CA ARG A 18 9.17 4.59 8.35
C ARG A 18 8.36 4.22 7.10
N PHE A 19 8.91 4.51 5.91
CA PHE A 19 8.30 4.12 4.64
C PHE A 19 8.24 2.60 4.51
N ALA A 20 9.26 1.89 5.02
CA ALA A 20 9.31 0.44 5.04
C ALA A 20 8.14 -0.23 5.74
N ALA A 21 7.81 0.25 6.94
CA ALA A 21 6.71 -0.27 7.74
C ALA A 21 5.35 -0.02 7.07
N LEU A 22 5.15 1.20 6.55
CA LEU A 22 3.95 1.57 5.81
C LEU A 22 3.78 0.74 4.54
N TYR A 23 4.86 0.50 3.80
CA TYR A 23 4.81 -0.27 2.58
C TYR A 23 4.46 -1.74 2.82
N LEU A 24 5.04 -2.34 3.86
CA LEU A 24 4.68 -3.69 4.27
C LEU A 24 3.19 -3.79 4.61
N LYS A 25 2.67 -2.82 5.38
CA LYS A 25 1.25 -2.73 5.73
C LYS A 25 0.37 -2.58 4.49
N HIS A 26 0.74 -1.71 3.56
CA HIS A 26 0.05 -1.54 2.27
C HIS A 26 0.02 -2.82 1.42
N HIS A 27 1.12 -3.58 1.42
CA HIS A 27 1.20 -4.84 0.69
C HIS A 27 0.27 -5.91 1.29
N GLN A 28 0.24 -6.01 2.62
CA GLN A 28 -0.70 -6.90 3.32
C GLN A 28 -2.15 -6.51 3.01
N LEU A 29 -2.48 -5.22 3.12
CA LEU A 29 -3.80 -4.69 2.77
C LEU A 29 -4.18 -5.00 1.32
N ASN A 30 -3.24 -4.89 0.36
CA ASN A 30 -3.53 -5.26 -1.03
C ASN A 30 -3.82 -6.75 -1.20
N ASN A 31 -3.05 -7.60 -0.55
CA ASN A 31 -3.27 -9.05 -0.64
C ASN A 31 -4.64 -9.40 -0.07
N GLU A 32 -4.99 -8.82 1.08
CA GLU A 32 -6.28 -9.01 1.73
C GLU A 32 -7.44 -8.44 0.90
N ILE A 33 -7.25 -7.29 0.25
CA ILE A 33 -8.21 -6.75 -0.73
C ILE A 33 -8.36 -7.70 -1.92
N ALA A 34 -7.27 -8.24 -2.47
CA ALA A 34 -7.32 -9.12 -3.62
C ALA A 34 -8.02 -10.45 -3.29
N GLU A 35 -7.77 -10.99 -2.09
CA GLU A 35 -8.47 -12.16 -1.55
C GLU A 35 -9.96 -11.88 -1.32
N LEU A 36 -10.30 -10.69 -0.80
CA LEU A 36 -11.68 -10.29 -0.52
C LEU A 36 -12.48 -9.92 -1.78
N GLU A 37 -11.93 -9.14 -2.70
CA GLU A 37 -12.61 -8.78 -3.96
C GLU A 37 -12.83 -10.02 -4.83
N GLY A 38 -11.92 -11.01 -4.73
CA GLY A 38 -11.93 -12.22 -5.55
C GLY A 38 -11.82 -11.91 -7.04
N PRO A 39 -11.67 -12.94 -7.90
CA PRO A 39 -11.50 -12.74 -9.35
C PRO A 39 -12.71 -12.09 -10.04
N ASN A 40 -13.86 -11.99 -9.37
CA ASN A 40 -15.11 -11.51 -9.96
C ASN A 40 -15.61 -10.18 -9.38
N GLY A 41 -14.87 -9.55 -8.46
CA GLY A 41 -15.29 -8.29 -7.80
C GLY A 41 -16.58 -8.39 -6.96
N ALA A 42 -17.11 -9.60 -6.81
CA ALA A 42 -18.37 -9.88 -6.11
C ALA A 42 -18.24 -9.72 -4.59
N GLY A 43 -17.02 -9.73 -4.06
CA GLY A 43 -16.72 -9.49 -2.66
C GLY A 43 -16.44 -8.03 -2.32
N TYR A 44 -16.98 -7.07 -3.10
CA TYR A 44 -17.00 -5.67 -2.69
C TYR A 44 -17.85 -5.52 -1.43
N ASN A 45 -17.20 -5.71 -0.28
CA ASN A 45 -17.79 -5.71 1.03
C ASN A 45 -17.25 -4.49 1.81
N ASP A 46 -17.90 -4.10 2.90
CA ASP A 46 -17.46 -2.99 3.77
C ASP A 46 -15.98 -3.10 4.18
N ASN A 47 -15.48 -4.34 4.28
CA ASN A 47 -14.08 -4.63 4.52
C ASN A 47 -13.16 -4.13 3.39
N VAL A 48 -13.49 -4.38 2.12
CA VAL A 48 -12.72 -3.85 0.97
C VAL A 48 -12.74 -2.33 0.95
N VAL A 49 -13.88 -1.71 1.32
CA VAL A 49 -14.00 -0.25 1.42
C VAL A 49 -13.09 0.31 2.52
N ARG A 50 -13.07 -0.33 3.69
CA ARG A 50 -12.16 0.03 4.79
C ARG A 50 -10.70 -0.15 4.39
N LEU A 51 -10.36 -1.27 3.76
CA LEU A 51 -9.01 -1.56 3.28
C LEU A 51 -8.55 -0.58 2.20
N LYS A 52 -9.42 -0.18 1.26
CA LYS A 52 -9.13 0.88 0.26
C LYS A 52 -8.91 2.24 0.92
N LYS A 53 -9.67 2.57 1.96
CA LYS A 53 -9.44 3.78 2.78
C LYS A 53 -8.09 3.71 3.49
N GLU A 54 -7.75 2.58 4.10
CA GLU A 54 -6.44 2.37 4.73
C GLU A 54 -5.31 2.45 3.71
N LYS A 55 -5.47 1.85 2.53
CA LYS A 55 -4.52 1.95 1.40
C LYS A 55 -4.28 3.40 1.00
N LEU A 56 -5.34 4.21 0.94
CA LEU A 56 -5.25 5.64 0.64
C LEU A 56 -4.54 6.39 1.77
N HIS A 57 -4.87 6.09 3.02
CA HIS A 57 -4.25 6.71 4.20
C HIS A 57 -2.76 6.38 4.32
N VAL A 58 -2.38 5.13 4.08
CA VAL A 58 -0.98 4.69 4.07
C VAL A 58 -0.19 5.39 2.96
N LYS A 59 -0.82 5.62 1.80
CA LYS A 59 -0.21 6.39 0.72
C LYS A 59 -0.06 7.88 1.08
N ASP A 60 -1.04 8.44 1.79
CA ASP A 60 -1.00 9.81 2.31
C ASP A 60 0.12 9.98 3.35
N GLU A 61 0.23 9.04 4.29
CA GLU A 61 1.32 8.97 5.27
C GLU A 61 2.68 8.82 4.60
N MET A 62 2.79 7.96 3.57
CA MET A 62 4.00 7.85 2.76
C MET A 62 4.37 9.18 2.10
N GLN A 63 3.40 9.88 1.51
CA GLN A 63 3.64 11.20 0.92
C GLN A 63 4.04 12.23 1.97
N ARG A 64 3.40 12.25 3.13
CA ARG A 64 3.77 13.14 4.24
C ARG A 64 5.19 12.92 4.70
N ILE A 65 5.62 11.66 4.87
CA ILE A 65 7.00 11.34 5.25
C ILE A 65 7.97 11.77 4.15
N LEU A 66 7.60 11.59 2.88
CA LEU A 66 8.41 12.06 1.75
C LEU A 66 8.57 13.59 1.76
N THR A 67 7.52 14.31 2.14
CA THR A 67 7.52 15.78 2.26
C THR A 67 8.22 16.27 3.52
N GLU A 68 8.10 15.59 4.66
CA GLU A 68 8.80 15.95 5.91
C GLU A 68 10.30 15.66 5.85
N CYS A 69 10.73 14.70 5.03
CA CYS A 69 12.15 14.40 4.84
C CYS A 69 12.85 15.35 3.84
N GLN A 70 12.13 16.34 3.29
CA GLN A 70 12.61 17.33 2.33
C GLN A 70 12.67 18.73 2.96
#